data_AF-A0A2S6U168-F1
#
_entry.id   AF-A0A2S6U168-F1
#
_cell.length_a   1.000
_cell.length_b   1.000
_cell.length_c   1.000
_cell.angle_alpha   90.00
_cell.angle_beta   90.00
_cell.angle_gamma   90.00
#
_symmetry.space_group_name_H-M   'P 1'
#
loop_
_entity.id
_entity.type
_entity.pdbx_description
1 polymer ?
#
loop_
_entity_poly.entity_id
_entity_poly.type
_entity_poly.pdbx_seq_one_letter_code
_entity_poly.pdbx_strand_id
1 'polypeptide(L)' 'MAENKFKSYLKRRQPFGGTLDRPFVVDMIGDSDLPDPETLEELKTYINQRSPDGTGALEAAEYIWGLYDEERGNA' A
#
# COMPACT_ATOMS: atom_id res chain seq x y z
N MET A 1 17.70 8.30 -6.31
CA MET A 1 16.81 7.24 -5.83
C MET A 1 15.46 7.50 -6.48
N ALA A 2 14.91 6.55 -7.23
CA ALA A 2 13.57 6.72 -7.79
C ALA A 2 12.59 6.87 -6.62
N GLU A 3 11.75 7.91 -6.65
CA GLU A 3 10.73 8.09 -5.62
C GLU A 3 9.67 7.01 -5.80
N ASN A 4 9.42 6.21 -4.75
CA ASN A 4 8.36 5.20 -4.75
C ASN A 4 6.99 5.93 -4.81
N LYS A 5 6.32 5.82 -5.95
CA LYS A 5 5.05 6.47 -6.27
C LYS A 5 3.94 5.96 -5.37
N PHE A 6 3.91 4.66 -5.08
CA PHE A 6 2.93 4.07 -4.16
C PHE A 6 3.10 4.65 -2.75
N LYS A 7 4.33 4.70 -2.24
CA LYS A 7 4.66 5.32 -0.95
C LYS A 7 4.30 6.80 -0.92
N SER A 8 4.59 7.54 -1.98
CA SER A 8 4.20 8.95 -2.13
C SER A 8 2.68 9.13 -2.17
N TYR A 9 1.94 8.19 -2.77
CA TYR A 9 0.48 8.16 -2.72
C TYR A 9 -0.04 7.94 -1.29
N LEU A 10 0.48 6.94 -0.57
CA LEU A 10 0.12 6.67 0.83
C LEU A 10 0.33 7.90 1.71
N LYS A 11 1.44 8.61 1.54
CA LYS A 11 1.71 9.85 2.28
C LYS A 11 0.74 10.98 1.95
N ARG A 12 0.39 11.14 0.66
CA ARG A 12 -0.47 12.23 0.18
C ARG A 12 -1.94 12.04 0.55
N ARG A 13 -2.43 10.81 0.55
CA ARG A 13 -3.86 10.50 0.73
C ARG A 13 -4.28 10.30 2.19
N GLN A 14 -3.38 10.47 3.15
CA GLN A 14 -3.75 10.43 4.56
C GLN A 14 -4.79 11.53 4.88
N PRO A 15 -5.81 11.23 5.70
CA PRO A 15 -6.02 9.99 6.44
C PRO A 15 -6.76 8.92 5.63
N PHE A 16 -6.24 7.69 5.63
CA PHE A 16 -7.05 6.51 5.32
C PHE A 16 -7.93 6.23 6.54
N GLY A 17 -9.24 6.17 6.32
CA GLY A 17 -10.25 6.37 7.37
C GLY A 17 -10.68 5.12 8.14
N GLY A 18 -10.30 3.91 7.71
CA GLY A 18 -10.70 2.66 8.35
C GLY A 18 -9.77 2.20 9.48
N THR A 19 -10.33 1.49 10.46
CA THR A 19 -9.60 0.84 11.57
C THR A 19 -8.55 -0.16 11.09
N LEU A 20 -8.74 -0.74 9.89
CA LEU A 20 -7.85 -1.71 9.26
C LEU A 20 -6.75 -1.04 8.40
N ASP A 21 -7.07 0.07 7.72
CA ASP A 21 -6.16 0.70 6.75
C ASP A 21 -5.05 1.51 7.44
N ARG A 22 -5.38 2.15 8.56
CA ARG A 22 -4.46 3.07 9.25
C ARG A 22 -3.16 2.41 9.73
N PRO A 23 -3.17 1.27 10.46
CA PRO A 23 -1.92 0.61 10.86
C PRO A 23 -1.12 0.13 9.64
N PHE A 24 -1.78 -0.39 8.60
CA PHE A 24 -1.13 -0.80 7.36
C PHE A 24 -0.40 0.37 6.67
N VAL A 25 -1.08 1.50 6.51
CA VAL A 25 -0.49 2.69 5.85
C VAL A 25 0.71 3.21 6.64
N VAL A 26 0.61 3.25 7.97
CA VAL A 26 1.73 3.69 8.82
C VAL A 26 2.94 2.77 8.67
N ASP A 27 2.71 1.46 8.65
CA ASP A 27 3.76 0.45 8.45
C ASP A 27 4.44 0.66 7.08
N MET A 28 3.66 0.69 5.99
CA MET A 28 4.15 0.87 4.62
C MET A 28 4.88 2.21 4.40
N ILE A 29 4.43 3.30 5.04
CA ILE A 29 5.13 4.60 4.97
C ILE A 29 6.45 4.56 5.76
N GLY A 30 6.46 3.89 6.93
CA GLY A 30 7.65 3.72 7.75
C GLY A 30 8.69 2.79 7.10
N ASP A 31 8.23 1.90 6.23
CA ASP A 31 9.04 0.86 5.62
C ASP A 31 10.00 1.40 4.55
N SER A 32 11.29 1.34 4.82
CA SER A 32 12.32 1.87 3.92
C SER A 32 12.54 1.01 2.68
N ASP A 33 12.20 -0.28 2.76
CA ASP A 33 12.37 -1.24 1.67
C ASP A 33 11.06 -1.48 0.88
N LEU A 34 10.02 -0.68 1.15
CA LEU A 34 8.77 -0.75 0.40
C LEU A 34 9.07 -0.65 -1.11
N PRO A 35 8.77 -1.68 -1.92
CA PRO A 35 8.93 -1.61 -3.37
C PRO A 35 7.91 -0.62 -3.96
N ASP A 36 8.14 -0.18 -5.20
CA ASP A 36 7.11 0.54 -5.97
C ASP A 36 6.32 -0.49 -6.79
N PRO A 37 5.25 -1.10 -6.23
CA PRO A 37 4.47 -2.10 -6.94
C PRO A 37 3.87 -1.52 -8.23
N GLU A 38 4.06 -2.24 -9.34
CA GLU A 38 3.36 -1.95 -10.60
C GLU A 38 2.01 -2.67 -10.63
N THR A 39 1.90 -3.80 -9.94
CA THR A 39 0.68 -4.61 -9.84
C THR A 39 0.25 -4.91 -8.40
N LEU A 40 -1.04 -5.23 -8.22
CA LEU A 40 -1.57 -5.69 -6.93
C LEU A 40 -0.88 -6.96 -6.44
N GLU A 41 -0.52 -7.87 -7.36
CA GLU A 41 0.16 -9.13 -7.02
C GLU A 41 1.55 -8.91 -6.41
N GLU A 42 2.29 -7.90 -6.87
CA GLU A 42 3.58 -7.52 -6.28
C GLU A 42 3.41 -6.97 -4.87
N LEU A 43 2.41 -6.09 -4.67
CA LEU A 43 2.08 -5.58 -3.34
C LEU A 43 1.67 -6.71 -2.39
N LYS A 44 0.82 -7.65 -2.84
CA LYS A 44 0.39 -8.80 -2.05
C LYS A 44 1.55 -9.75 -1.73
N THR A 45 2.43 -10.00 -2.70
CA THR A 45 3.65 -10.79 -2.49
C THR A 45 4.53 -10.17 -1.41
N TYR A 46 4.74 -8.86 -1.49
CA TYR A 46 5.53 -8.12 -0.50
C TYR A 46 4.95 -8.23 0.92
N ILE A 47 3.64 -8.01 1.03
CA ILE A 47 2.92 -8.08 2.31
C ILE A 47 2.97 -9.50 2.89
N ASN A 48 2.73 -10.53 2.08
CA ASN A 48 2.79 -11.93 2.50
C ASN A 48 4.19 -12.34 2.99
N GLN A 49 5.26 -11.81 2.39
CA GLN A 49 6.63 -12.07 2.84
C GLN A 49 6.92 -11.47 4.22
N ARG A 50 6.34 -10.30 4.54
CA ARG A 50 6.56 -9.62 5.81
C ARG A 50 5.57 -10.03 6.91
N SER A 51 4.36 -10.39 6.52
CA SER A 51 3.27 -10.71 7.44
C SER A 51 2.42 -11.85 6.85
N PRO A 52 2.89 -13.11 6.94
CA PRO A 52 2.18 -14.27 6.38
C PRO A 52 0.80 -14.52 7.01
N ASP A 53 0.56 -14.05 8.24
CA ASP A 53 -0.74 -14.12 8.94
C ASP A 53 -1.61 -12.84 8.76
N GLY A 54 -1.17 -11.91 7.90
CA GLY A 54 -1.70 -10.55 7.79
C GLY A 54 -2.97 -10.43 6.95
N THR A 55 -4.02 -11.20 7.22
CA THR A 55 -5.30 -11.10 6.47
C THR A 55 -5.82 -9.66 6.41
N GLY A 56 -5.78 -8.93 7.53
CA GLY A 56 -6.20 -7.52 7.55
C GLY A 56 -5.27 -6.56 6.80
N ALA A 57 -3.98 -6.90 6.64
CA ALA A 57 -3.04 -6.12 5.84
C ALA A 57 -3.27 -6.33 4.33
N LEU A 58 -3.63 -7.55 3.92
CA LEU A 58 -4.01 -7.85 2.55
C LEU A 58 -5.31 -7.13 2.17
N GLU A 59 -6.34 -7.16 3.03
CA GLU A 59 -7.60 -6.44 2.78
C GLU A 59 -7.37 -4.93 2.65
N ALA A 60 -6.58 -4.33 3.56
CA ALA A 60 -6.20 -2.93 3.47
C ALA A 60 -5.42 -2.62 2.19
N ALA A 61 -4.49 -3.49 1.80
CA ALA A 61 -3.71 -3.33 0.59
C ALA A 61 -4.54 -3.42 -0.68
N GLU A 62 -5.51 -4.35 -0.76
CA GLU A 62 -6.43 -4.47 -1.89
C GLU A 62 -7.31 -3.21 -2.02
N TYR A 63 -7.84 -2.72 -0.90
CA TYR A 63 -8.62 -1.48 -0.87
C TYR A 63 -7.80 -0.27 -1.32
N ILE A 64 -6.61 -0.07 -0.74
CA ILE A 64 -5.74 1.07 -1.04
C ILE A 64 -5.18 0.98 -2.46
N TRP A 65 -4.87 -0.23 -2.93
CA TRP A 65 -4.45 -0.45 -4.30
C TRP A 65 -5.54 -0.06 -5.29
N GLY A 66 -6.80 -0.42 -5.02
CA GLY A 66 -7.92 0.02 -5.87
C GLY A 66 -7.96 1.54 -6.01
N LEU A 67 -7.88 2.26 -4.89
CA LEU A 67 -7.85 3.73 -4.90
C LEU A 67 -6.62 4.31 -5.61
N TYR A 68 -5.48 3.62 -5.52
CA TYR A 68 -4.25 4.01 -6.19
C TYR A 68 -4.38 3.79 -7.70
N ASP A 69 -4.81 2.60 -8.13
CA ASP A 69 -5.03 2.20 -9.52
C ASP A 69 -6.01 3.14 -10.24
N GLU A 70 -7.11 3.50 -9.57
CA GLU A 70 -8.08 4.49 -10.06
C GLU A 70 -7.45 5.88 -10.29
N GLU A 71 -6.49 6.31 -9.46
CA GLU A 71 -5.77 7.59 -9.69
C GLU A 71 -4.74 7.50 -10.82
N ARG A 72 -4.06 6.37 -11.01
CA ARG A 72 -3.08 6.18 -12.10
C ARG A 72 -3.76 5.97 -13.46
N GLY A 73 -4.93 5.33 -13.48
CA GLY A 73 -5.73 5.12 -14.69
C GLY A 73 -6.47 6.37 -15.19
N ASN A 74 -6.69 7.36 -14.32
CA ASN A 74 -7.29 8.66 -14.66
C ASN A 74 -6.26 9.78 -14.96
N ALA A 75 -4.95 9.48 -14.93
CA ALA A 75 -3.86 10.44 -15.11
C ALA A 75 -3.27 10.40 -16.53
#